data_AF-A0A0F2NC46-F1
#
_entry.id   AF-A0A0F2NC46-F1
#
_cell.length_a   1.000
_cell.length_b   1.000
_cell.length_c   1.000
_cell.angle_alpha   90.00
_cell.angle_beta   90.00
_cell.angle_gamma   90.00
#
_symmetry.space_group_name_H-M   'P 1'
#
loop_
_entity.id
_entity.type
_entity.pdbx_description
1 polymer ?
#
loop_
_entity_poly.entity_id
_entity_poly.type
_entity_poly.pdbx_seq_one_letter_code
_entity_poly.pdbx_strand_id
1 'polypeptide(L)'
;MATKKITGQSKLAQTAESKTDTNERLDLVTPRKKPSLKAYRLYDDDIARLKEITATMNKESHRYISETAAIRALIVLGTSTTGEKLLKALRETI
;
A
#
# COMPACT_ATOMS: atom_id res chain seq x y z
N MET A 1 57.12 -15.66 -52.38
CA MET A 1 55.91 -15.30 -51.62
C MET A 1 55.65 -16.41 -50.60
N ALA A 2 55.72 -16.11 -49.31
CA ALA A 2 55.55 -17.10 -48.24
C ALA A 2 54.16 -16.97 -47.62
N THR A 3 53.37 -18.04 -47.65
CA THR A 3 52.01 -18.10 -47.11
C THR A 3 52.04 -18.22 -45.58
N LYS A 4 51.62 -17.16 -44.88
CA LYS A 4 51.47 -17.20 -43.42
C LYS A 4 50.22 -18.01 -43.07
N LYS A 5 50.39 -19.14 -42.35
CA LYS A 5 49.28 -19.93 -41.81
C LYS A 5 48.62 -19.16 -40.67
N ILE A 6 47.31 -18.94 -40.78
CA ILE A 6 46.50 -18.28 -39.76
C ILE A 6 46.19 -19.32 -38.67
N THR A 7 47.00 -19.34 -37.61
CA THR A 7 46.68 -20.11 -36.40
C THR A 7 45.69 -19.31 -35.57
N GLY A 8 44.39 -19.51 -35.84
CA GLY A 8 43.30 -18.90 -35.10
C GLY A 8 43.12 -19.55 -33.74
N GLN A 9 43.87 -19.10 -32.72
CA GLN A 9 43.43 -19.29 -31.34
C GLN A 9 42.41 -18.20 -31.02
N SER A 10 41.13 -18.58 -31.10
CA SER A 10 39.99 -17.75 -30.75
C SER A 10 40.04 -17.39 -29.26
N LYS A 11 40.01 -16.09 -28.95
CA LYS A 11 39.94 -15.56 -27.57
C LYS A 11 38.59 -15.82 -26.88
N LEU A 12 37.64 -16.48 -27.54
CA LEU A 12 36.35 -16.86 -26.94
C LEU A 12 36.39 -18.21 -26.18
N ALA A 13 37.46 -18.99 -26.29
CA ALA A 13 37.51 -20.34 -25.71
C ALA A 13 38.08 -20.43 -24.28
N GLN A 14 38.43 -19.29 -23.66
CA GLN A 14 38.94 -19.25 -22.28
C GLN A 14 37.91 -18.67 -21.31
N THR A 15 36.81 -19.38 -21.11
CA THR A 15 36.02 -19.31 -19.87
C THR A 15 35.26 -20.62 -19.71
N ALA A 16 36.01 -21.71 -19.58
CA ALA A 16 35.53 -22.85 -18.82
C ALA A 16 36.27 -22.86 -17.49
N GLU A 17 35.50 -23.10 -16.42
CA GLU A 17 35.93 -23.38 -15.05
C GLU A 17 36.01 -22.19 -14.08
N SER A 18 34.83 -21.71 -13.67
CA SER A 18 34.62 -21.34 -12.27
C SER A 18 33.36 -22.02 -11.76
N LYS A 19 33.55 -23.19 -11.14
CA LYS A 19 32.59 -23.78 -10.21
C LYS A 19 32.40 -22.79 -9.06
N THR A 20 31.17 -22.33 -8.87
CA THR A 20 30.53 -22.19 -7.56
C THR A 20 29.05 -22.00 -7.82
N ASP A 21 28.28 -23.07 -7.64
CA ASP A 21 26.84 -23.00 -7.43
C ASP A 21 26.58 -22.25 -6.11
N THR A 22 26.63 -20.93 -6.14
CA THR A 22 25.97 -20.11 -5.14
C THR A 22 24.62 -19.72 -5.74
N ASN A 23 23.56 -20.37 -5.23
CA ASN A 23 22.19 -19.88 -5.35
C ASN A 23 22.09 -18.52 -4.66
N GLU A 24 22.68 -17.49 -5.25
CA GLU A 24 22.48 -16.11 -4.86
C GLU A 24 21.08 -15.73 -5.32
N ARG A 25 20.14 -15.84 -4.38
CA ARG A 25 18.77 -15.36 -4.55
C ARG A 25 18.85 -13.86 -4.81
N LEU A 26 18.82 -13.47 -6.08
CA LEU A 26 18.68 -12.09 -6.51
C LEU A 26 17.31 -11.60 -6.01
N ASP A 27 17.30 -10.84 -4.91
CA ASP A 27 16.10 -10.15 -4.41
C ASP A 27 15.78 -8.96 -5.36
N LEU A 28 15.33 -9.31 -6.57
CA LEU A 28 14.96 -8.37 -7.65
C LEU A 28 13.69 -7.57 -7.34
N VAL A 29 13.00 -7.88 -6.25
CA VAL A 29 11.75 -7.25 -5.86
C VAL A 29 11.84 -6.86 -4.39
N THR A 30 11.89 -5.56 -4.14
CA THR A 30 11.71 -5.04 -2.78
C THR A 30 10.32 -5.44 -2.28
N PRO A 31 10.20 -6.13 -1.14
CA PRO A 31 8.91 -6.55 -0.63
C PRO A 31 8.06 -5.30 -0.37
N ARG A 32 6.87 -5.27 -0.99
CA ARG A 32 5.92 -4.17 -0.86
C ARG A 32 5.57 -4.02 0.62
N LYS A 33 5.86 -2.85 1.22
CA LYS A 33 5.46 -2.53 2.61
C LYS A 33 3.95 -2.75 2.72
N LYS A 34 3.54 -3.74 3.52
CA LYS A 34 2.13 -3.93 3.86
C LYS A 34 1.68 -2.71 4.67
N PRO A 35 0.58 -2.05 4.31
CA PRO A 35 0.05 -0.97 5.12
C PRO A 35 -0.29 -1.52 6.50
N SER A 36 0.34 -0.98 7.54
CA SER A 36 -0.02 -1.29 8.92
C SER A 36 -1.39 -0.71 9.21
N LEU A 37 -2.33 -1.54 9.65
CA LEU A 37 -3.63 -1.06 10.14
C LEU A 37 -3.38 -0.20 11.38
N LYS A 38 -3.56 1.11 11.25
CA LYS A 38 -3.65 1.99 12.42
C LYS A 38 -5.00 1.71 13.07
N ALA A 39 -4.98 1.01 14.19
CA ALA A 39 -6.17 0.78 14.99
C ALA A 39 -6.49 2.06 15.76
N TYR A 40 -7.42 2.86 15.24
CA TYR A 40 -8.04 3.93 15.99
C TYR A 40 -9.07 3.30 16.93
N ARG A 41 -8.90 3.47 18.24
CA ARG A 41 -9.92 3.08 19.22
C ARG A 41 -10.86 4.26 19.41
N LEU A 42 -12.14 4.02 19.21
CA LEU A 42 -13.19 4.95 19.60
C LEU A 42 -13.41 4.83 21.11
N TYR A 43 -13.55 5.96 21.79
CA TYR A 43 -13.95 5.98 23.20
C TYR A 43 -15.48 5.84 23.31
N ASP A 44 -15.98 5.60 24.52
CA ASP A 44 -17.41 5.35 24.74
C ASP A 44 -18.30 6.50 24.23
N ASP A 45 -17.85 7.75 24.41
CA ASP A 45 -18.54 8.94 23.90
C ASP A 45 -18.57 8.98 22.36
N ASP A 46 -17.49 8.57 21.70
CA ASP A 46 -17.42 8.50 20.25
C ASP A 46 -18.33 7.40 19.70
N ILE A 47 -18.42 6.27 20.42
CA ILE A 47 -19.32 5.17 20.09
C ILE A 47 -20.79 5.63 20.22
N ALA A 48 -21.12 6.39 21.26
CA ALA A 48 -22.46 6.95 21.44
C ALA A 48 -22.82 7.90 20.28
N ARG A 49 -21.93 8.85 19.95
CA ARG A 49 -22.10 9.75 18.80
C ARG A 49 -22.27 9.00 17.48
N LEU A 50 -21.47 7.97 17.25
CA LEU A 50 -21.56 7.15 16.05
C LEU A 50 -22.89 6.39 15.95
N LYS A 51 -23.41 5.88 17.07
CA LYS A 51 -24.73 5.24 17.12
C LYS A 51 -25.84 6.21 16.77
N GLU A 52 -25.78 7.45 17.27
CA GLU A 52 -26.76 8.48 16.93
C GLU A 52 -26.74 8.81 15.43
N ILE A 53 -25.55 9.04 14.86
CA ILE A 53 -25.37 9.27 13.42
C ILE A 53 -25.91 8.09 12.60
N THR A 54 -25.60 6.86 13.02
CA THR A 54 -26.06 5.67 12.31
C THR A 54 -27.58 5.51 12.42
N ALA A 55 -28.18 5.90 13.55
CA ALA A 55 -29.63 5.88 13.75
C ALA A 55 -30.33 6.93 12.87
N THR A 56 -29.79 8.13 12.72
CA THR A 56 -30.36 9.14 11.80
C THR A 56 -30.27 8.69 10.35
N MET A 57 -29.12 8.17 9.92
CA MET A 57 -28.95 7.61 8.58
C MET A 57 -29.92 6.46 8.28
N ASN A 58 -30.18 5.60 9.28
CA ASN A 58 -31.12 4.49 9.13
C ASN A 58 -32.59 4.92 9.07
N LYS A 59 -32.94 6.10 9.60
CA LYS A 59 -34.29 6.66 9.44
C LYS A 59 -34.54 7.14 8.01
N GLU A 60 -33.50 7.69 7.38
CA GLU A 60 -33.57 8.23 6.01
C GLU A 60 -33.31 7.17 4.93
N SER A 61 -32.62 6.09 5.30
CA SER A 61 -32.28 4.99 4.40
C SER A 61 -33.37 3.92 4.38
N HIS A 62 -33.70 3.42 3.18
CA HIS A 62 -34.55 2.24 3.02
C HIS A 62 -33.87 0.93 3.43
N ARG A 63 -32.54 0.95 3.59
CA ARG A 63 -31.72 -0.22 3.95
C ARG A 63 -30.99 0.04 5.25
N TYR A 64 -30.89 -1.00 6.09
CA TYR A 64 -30.07 -0.95 7.28
C TYR A 64 -28.58 -0.72 6.94
N ILE A 65 -28.01 0.29 7.58
CA ILE A 65 -26.62 0.73 7.52
C ILE A 65 -26.00 0.42 8.88
N SER A 66 -24.92 -0.37 8.88
CA SER A 66 -24.14 -0.64 10.08
C SER A 66 -23.16 0.50 10.39
N GLU A 67 -22.71 0.60 11.63
CA GLU A 67 -21.76 1.62 12.08
C GLU A 67 -20.45 1.55 11.27
N THR A 68 -19.99 0.34 10.94
CA THR A 68 -18.80 0.15 10.09
C THR A 68 -19.01 0.68 8.67
N ALA A 69 -20.22 0.56 8.12
CA ALA A 69 -20.53 1.11 6.80
C ALA A 69 -20.56 2.65 6.84
N ALA A 70 -21.13 3.23 7.91
CA ALA A 70 -21.13 4.67 8.13
C ALA A 70 -19.70 5.23 8.24
N ILE A 71 -18.82 4.60 9.04
CA ILE A 71 -17.40 5.00 9.14
C ILE A 71 -16.72 4.97 7.76
N ARG A 72 -16.90 3.89 6.98
CA ARG A 72 -16.29 3.79 5.64
C ARG A 72 -16.76 4.90 4.72
N ALA A 73 -18.05 5.21 4.74
CA ALA A 73 -18.61 6.31 3.95
C ALA A 73 -18.01 7.66 4.35
N LEU A 74 -17.89 7.93 5.66
CA LEU A 74 -17.28 9.17 6.17
C LEU A 74 -15.80 9.30 5.78
N ILE A 75 -15.04 8.21 5.79
CA ILE A 75 -13.65 8.21 5.34
C ILE A 75 -13.58 8.59 3.85
N VAL A 76 -14.40 7.97 3.01
CA VAL A 76 -14.45 8.29 1.57
C VAL A 76 -14.85 9.75 1.35
N LEU A 77 -15.86 10.24 2.08
CA LEU A 77 -16.24 11.64 2.03
C LEU A 77 -15.06 12.56 2.40
N GLY A 78 -14.36 12.23 3.49
CA GLY A 78 -13.16 12.94 3.93
C GLY A 78 -12.06 13.00 2.87
N THR A 79 -11.85 11.95 2.08
CA THR A 79 -10.86 11.96 0.97
C THR A 79 -11.21 12.93 -0.15
N SER A 80 -12.49 13.20 -0.37
CA SER A 80 -12.96 14.18 -1.37
C SER A 80 -13.03 15.61 -0.84
N THR A 81 -12.78 15.81 0.46
CA THR A 81 -12.91 17.12 1.12
C THR A 81 -11.59 17.89 1.06
N THR A 82 -11.63 19.22 0.90
CA THR A 82 -10.41 20.04 0.89
C THR A 82 -9.75 20.10 2.26
N GLY A 83 -8.41 20.17 2.30
CA GLY A 83 -7.64 20.22 3.53
C GLY A 83 -8.04 21.39 4.45
N GLU A 84 -8.40 22.54 3.89
CA GLU A 84 -8.87 23.71 4.67
C GLU A 84 -10.14 23.41 5.48
N LYS A 85 -11.10 22.70 4.89
CA LYS A 85 -12.34 22.32 5.58
C LYS A 85 -12.07 21.34 6.70
N LEU A 86 -11.15 20.39 6.47
CA LEU A 86 -10.72 19.44 7.50
C LEU A 86 -9.97 20.15 8.65
N LEU A 87 -9.11 21.11 8.34
CA LEU A 87 -8.40 21.91 9.35
C LEU A 87 -9.35 22.77 10.17
N LYS A 88 -10.38 23.35 9.54
CA LYS A 88 -11.42 24.09 10.27
C LYS A 88 -12.21 23.17 11.20
N ALA A 89 -12.65 22.02 10.72
CA ALA A 89 -13.36 21.03 11.53
C ALA A 89 -12.51 20.51 12.70
N LEU A 90 -11.21 20.31 12.49
CA LEU A 90 -10.28 19.93 13.57
C LEU A 90 -10.16 21.02 14.65
N ARG A 91 -10.12 22.30 14.27
CA ARG A 91 -10.06 23.40 15.25
C ARG A 91 -11.31 23.53 16.11
N GLU A 92 -12.46 23.13 15.58
CA GLU A 92 -13.74 23.18 16.31
C GLU A 92 -13.92 21.97 17.23
N THR A 93 -13.07 20.94 17.12
CA THR A 93 -13.19 19.66 17.86
C THR A 93 -12.08 19.41 18.88
N ILE A 94 -11.01 20.23 18.88
CA ILE A 94 -9.93 20.25 19.88
C ILE A 94 -10.24 21.35 20.90
#